data_AF-A0A2T0M743-F1
#
_entry.id   AF-A0A2T0M743-F1
#
_cell.length_a   1.000
_cell.length_b   1.000
_cell.length_c   1.000
_cell.angle_alpha   90.00
_cell.angle_beta   90.00
_cell.angle_gamma   90.00
#
_symmetry.space_group_name_H-M   'P 1'
#
loop_
_entity.id
_entity.type
_entity.pdbx_description
1 polymer ?
#
loop_
_entity_poly.entity_id
_entity_poly.type
_entity_poly.pdbx_seq_one_letter_code
_entity_poly.pdbx_strand_id
1 'polypeptide(L)'
;MPEVPSLLRRALRWSRRIAAVLISFCAVVGAVRLIAPATPGGPAGEPPGVRRQLAFLRGALDAGAAGDAQALFPEGYFFLHVLYGLTWVELGLRVPGETRAEALREARWALERLDTPPGRAPFSADLVPEYGVFYRGWCNWLRGGVLSLQPAGRRDAGESRRFAADSAALAEAFDASPSPYLEAYPGQAWPVDSTVAMASLRLHDTLEPPRHAATVARWLELVRERLDPSTGLLPHRAAPGTGEPEEVARGSSQSMIQRFLPDIDPGFAAGQYLRFRDRYVVTPLGLGPAVREYPSGMDGPGDVDSGPLPLGVSLSATAVTLGAAQVHGDAALAGALARYGELAGLPVGTPWTKRYAFGLMPIGDAFLAWSKTARPWTATGPLEPPPASVPWWWRLPLLALLAVLGAAPWLPALRRRARAAR
;
A
#
# COMPACT_ATOMS: atom_id res chain seq x y z
N MET A 1 35.61 -49.68 27.55
CA MET A 1 34.95 -48.84 26.52
C MET A 1 33.64 -48.26 27.06
N PRO A 2 33.62 -47.03 27.60
CA PRO A 2 32.36 -46.38 27.96
C PRO A 2 32.08 -45.10 27.15
N GLU A 3 30.81 -44.70 27.08
CA GLU A 3 30.32 -43.30 26.93
C GLU A 3 29.94 -42.68 25.56
N VAL A 4 29.93 -43.36 24.42
CA VAL A 4 29.33 -42.76 23.19
C VAL A 4 27.79 -42.54 23.32
N PRO A 5 26.98 -43.41 23.96
CA PRO A 5 25.53 -43.23 24.06
C PRO A 5 25.08 -42.07 24.98
N SER A 6 25.92 -41.64 25.93
CA SER A 6 25.57 -40.61 26.93
C SER A 6 25.66 -39.19 26.36
N LEU A 7 26.70 -38.93 25.57
CA LEU A 7 26.93 -37.65 24.90
C LEU A 7 25.88 -37.38 23.82
N LEU A 8 25.58 -38.37 22.98
CA LEU A 8 24.54 -38.25 21.94
C LEU A 8 23.15 -37.97 22.55
N ARG A 9 22.80 -38.66 23.66
CA ARG A 9 21.55 -38.41 24.38
C ARG A 9 21.52 -37.04 25.06
N ARG A 10 22.65 -36.55 25.57
CA ARG A 10 22.77 -35.18 26.12
C ARG A 10 22.62 -34.14 25.02
N ALA A 11 23.34 -34.29 23.91
CA ALA A 11 23.26 -33.40 22.75
C ALA A 11 21.83 -33.33 22.19
N LEU A 12 21.15 -34.48 22.02
CA LEU A 12 19.76 -34.53 21.55
C LEU A 12 18.77 -33.89 22.54
N ARG A 13 19.04 -33.97 23.85
CA ARG A 13 18.22 -33.26 24.86
C ARG A 13 18.43 -31.76 24.81
N TRP A 14 19.66 -31.31 24.65
CA TRP A 14 19.99 -29.89 24.50
C TRP A 14 19.42 -29.32 23.21
N SER A 15 19.55 -30.00 22.07
CA SER A 15 18.98 -29.56 20.80
C SER A 15 17.46 -29.44 20.86
N ARG A 16 16.76 -30.42 21.47
CA ARG A 16 15.30 -30.35 21.69
C ARG A 16 14.90 -29.17 22.59
N ARG A 17 15.69 -28.87 23.62
CA ARG A 17 15.43 -27.72 24.51
C ARG A 17 15.67 -26.40 23.77
N ILE A 18 16.75 -26.29 23.01
CA ILE A 18 17.05 -25.10 22.20
C ILE A 18 15.92 -24.87 21.20
N ALA A 19 15.51 -25.92 20.46
CA ALA A 19 14.38 -25.83 19.54
C ALA A 19 13.07 -25.41 20.25
N ALA A 20 12.78 -25.99 21.42
CA ALA A 20 11.61 -25.59 22.22
C ALA A 20 11.65 -24.11 22.61
N VAL A 21 12.80 -23.61 23.08
CA VAL A 21 12.99 -22.20 23.43
C VAL A 21 12.81 -21.30 22.20
N LEU A 22 13.40 -21.65 21.05
CA LEU A 22 13.26 -20.87 19.81
C LEU A 22 11.81 -20.81 19.34
N ILE A 23 11.09 -21.95 19.34
CA ILE A 23 9.67 -22.01 18.97
C ILE A 23 8.83 -21.14 19.92
N SER A 24 9.02 -21.26 21.24
CA SER A 24 8.32 -20.43 22.22
C SER A 24 8.63 -18.95 22.05
N PHE A 25 9.89 -18.60 21.79
CA PHE A 25 10.31 -17.21 21.54
C PHE A 25 9.64 -16.65 20.29
N CYS A 26 9.66 -17.38 19.16
CA CYS A 26 8.97 -16.98 17.93
C CYS A 26 7.46 -16.82 18.16
N ALA A 27 6.83 -17.71 18.92
CA ALA A 27 5.42 -17.62 19.25
C ALA A 27 5.09 -16.36 20.09
N VAL A 28 5.91 -16.06 21.10
CA VAL A 28 5.76 -14.84 21.92
C VAL A 28 5.97 -13.59 21.08
N VAL A 29 7.00 -13.54 20.23
CA VAL A 29 7.23 -12.42 19.31
C VAL A 29 6.03 -12.24 18.38
N GLY A 30 5.49 -13.32 17.81
CA GLY A 30 4.28 -13.27 16.99
C GLY A 30 3.07 -12.72 17.75
N ALA A 31 2.87 -13.13 19.01
CA ALA A 31 1.78 -12.65 19.84
C ALA A 31 1.92 -11.16 20.17
N VAL A 32 3.13 -10.70 20.49
CA VAL A 32 3.43 -9.28 20.70
C VAL A 32 3.11 -8.47 19.45
N ARG A 33 3.49 -8.94 18.26
CA ARG A 33 3.22 -8.25 16.98
C ARG A 33 1.73 -8.11 16.66
N LEU A 34 0.91 -9.11 17.03
CA LEU A 34 -0.55 -9.04 16.88
C LEU A 34 -1.24 -8.07 17.84
N ILE A 35 -0.55 -7.60 18.88
CA ILE A 35 -1.11 -6.74 19.93
C ILE A 35 -0.54 -5.32 19.84
N ALA A 36 0.75 -5.20 19.53
CA ALA A 36 1.45 -3.94 19.44
C ALA A 36 0.81 -3.01 18.39
N PRO A 37 0.77 -1.69 18.64
CA PRO A 37 0.33 -0.72 17.64
C PRO A 37 1.17 -0.85 16.35
N ALA A 38 0.50 -0.90 15.20
CA ALA A 38 1.12 -1.03 13.88
C ALA A 38 0.70 0.06 12.88
N THR A 39 -0.20 0.95 13.30
CA THR A 39 -0.66 2.14 12.58
C THR A 39 -0.26 3.40 13.37
N PRO A 40 -0.29 4.60 12.75
CA PRO A 40 -0.14 5.85 13.49
C PRO A 40 -1.15 5.95 14.65
N GLY A 41 -0.71 6.46 15.81
CA GLY A 41 -1.58 6.76 16.97
C GLY A 41 -2.46 8.00 16.79
N GLY A 42 -2.69 8.44 15.55
CA GLY A 42 -3.40 9.67 15.19
C GLY A 42 -2.81 10.34 13.94
N PRO A 43 -3.43 11.43 13.43
CA PRO A 43 -3.04 12.06 12.16
C PRO A 43 -1.60 12.57 12.12
N ALA A 44 -1.09 13.06 13.27
CA ALA A 44 0.28 13.57 13.40
C ALA A 44 1.30 12.50 13.87
N GLY A 45 0.84 11.29 14.20
CA GLY A 45 1.70 10.22 14.68
C GLY A 45 2.56 9.62 13.56
N GLU A 46 3.82 9.31 13.85
CA GLU A 46 4.65 8.54 12.93
C GLU A 46 4.22 7.05 12.96
N PRO A 47 3.94 6.43 11.79
CA PRO A 47 3.63 5.00 11.76
C PRO A 47 4.83 4.15 12.22
N PRO A 48 4.62 3.17 13.12
CA PRO A 48 5.72 2.40 13.71
C PRO A 48 6.63 1.69 12.69
N GLY A 49 7.91 2.08 12.70
CA GLY A 49 8.98 1.41 11.95
C GLY A 49 9.12 1.83 10.49
N VAL A 50 8.35 2.81 9.99
CA VAL A 50 8.42 3.23 8.59
C VAL A 50 9.77 3.89 8.26
N ARG A 51 10.34 4.75 9.11
CA ARG A 51 11.69 5.31 8.85
C ARG A 51 12.76 4.22 8.71
N ARG A 52 12.64 3.13 9.46
CA ARG A 52 13.52 1.97 9.32
C ARG A 52 13.27 1.18 8.03
N GLN A 53 12.03 1.15 7.53
CA GLN A 53 11.75 0.63 6.19
C GLN A 53 12.35 1.53 5.11
N LEU A 54 12.22 2.85 5.22
CA LEU A 54 12.83 3.81 4.29
C LEU A 54 14.36 3.70 4.27
N ALA A 55 15.01 3.52 5.42
CA ALA A 55 16.44 3.28 5.47
C ALA A 55 16.86 1.99 4.73
N PHE A 56 16.06 0.92 4.83
CA PHE A 56 16.27 -0.30 4.04
C PHE A 56 16.05 -0.06 2.54
N LEU A 57 14.93 0.58 2.19
CA LEU A 57 14.56 0.88 0.80
C LEU A 57 15.59 1.76 0.12
N ARG A 58 16.09 2.80 0.80
CA ARG A 58 17.16 3.67 0.30
C ARG A 58 18.40 2.85 -0.07
N GLY A 59 18.87 2.00 0.85
CA GLY A 59 20.01 1.12 0.60
C GLY A 59 19.77 0.13 -0.54
N ALA A 60 18.54 -0.41 -0.67
CA ALA A 60 18.18 -1.30 -1.78
C ALA A 60 18.12 -0.57 -3.12
N LEU A 61 17.57 0.65 -3.16
CA LEU A 61 17.51 1.50 -4.35
C LEU A 61 18.91 1.90 -4.82
N ASP A 62 19.78 2.33 -3.91
CA ASP A 62 21.18 2.65 -4.24
C ASP A 62 21.95 1.42 -4.72
N ALA A 63 21.54 0.20 -4.32
CA ALA A 63 22.11 -1.07 -4.77
C ALA A 63 21.52 -1.61 -6.08
N GLY A 64 20.56 -0.92 -6.71
CA GLY A 64 20.00 -1.31 -8.02
C GLY A 64 18.67 -2.06 -7.98
N ALA A 65 18.00 -2.18 -6.82
CA ALA A 65 16.76 -2.94 -6.69
C ALA A 65 15.62 -2.46 -7.62
N ALA A 66 15.65 -1.21 -8.07
CA ALA A 66 14.69 -0.69 -9.04
C ALA A 66 14.84 -1.35 -10.43
N GLY A 67 16.08 -1.59 -10.87
CA GLY A 67 16.34 -2.33 -12.11
C GLY A 67 15.94 -3.80 -11.99
N ASP A 68 16.23 -4.43 -10.84
CA ASP A 68 15.82 -5.81 -10.58
C ASP A 68 14.29 -5.94 -10.57
N ALA A 69 13.59 -5.00 -9.94
CA ALA A 69 12.13 -5.00 -9.92
C ALA A 69 11.54 -4.79 -11.32
N GLN A 70 12.16 -3.96 -12.16
CA GLN A 70 11.73 -3.73 -13.54
C GLN A 70 11.80 -5.00 -14.41
N ALA A 71 12.72 -5.91 -14.10
CA ALA A 71 12.81 -7.20 -14.78
C ALA A 71 11.70 -8.19 -14.36
N LEU A 72 11.02 -7.93 -13.24
CA LEU A 72 9.94 -8.76 -12.69
C LEU A 72 8.55 -8.18 -12.95
N PHE A 73 8.43 -6.86 -12.99
CA PHE A 73 7.17 -6.12 -13.13
C PHE A 73 7.32 -5.01 -14.19
N PRO A 74 6.31 -4.76 -15.04
CA PRO A 74 6.36 -3.73 -16.08
C PRO A 74 6.63 -2.31 -15.55
N GLU A 75 6.27 -2.03 -14.30
CA GLU A 75 6.46 -0.73 -13.65
C GLU A 75 7.37 -0.82 -12.41
N GLY A 76 8.16 -1.89 -12.28
CA GLY A 76 8.93 -2.17 -11.06
C GLY A 76 9.92 -1.06 -10.69
N TYR A 77 10.60 -0.45 -11.67
CA TYR A 77 11.48 0.70 -11.43
C TYR A 77 10.68 1.91 -10.92
N PHE A 78 9.55 2.16 -11.58
CA PHE A 78 8.70 3.31 -11.31
C PHE A 78 8.09 3.22 -9.90
N PHE A 79 7.43 2.10 -9.57
CA PHE A 79 6.77 1.93 -8.28
C PHE A 79 7.74 2.02 -7.11
N LEU A 80 8.94 1.45 -7.21
CA LEU A 80 9.93 1.53 -6.14
C LEU A 80 10.33 2.99 -5.82
N HIS A 81 10.53 3.83 -6.84
CA HIS A 81 10.89 5.22 -6.63
C HIS A 81 9.69 6.07 -6.20
N VAL A 82 8.55 5.97 -6.90
CA VAL A 82 7.38 6.82 -6.59
C VAL A 82 6.84 6.54 -5.19
N LEU A 83 6.72 5.27 -4.78
CA LEU A 83 6.21 4.92 -3.45
C LEU A 83 7.20 5.30 -2.35
N TYR A 84 8.51 5.19 -2.60
CA TYR A 84 9.54 5.70 -1.70
C TYR A 84 9.39 7.22 -1.49
N GLY A 85 9.30 7.99 -2.58
CA GLY A 85 9.12 9.44 -2.55
C GLY A 85 7.82 9.86 -1.85
N LEU A 86 6.70 9.20 -2.17
CA LEU A 86 5.40 9.49 -1.57
C LEU A 86 5.35 9.16 -0.07
N THR A 87 6.01 8.07 0.36
CA THR A 87 6.14 7.75 1.79
C THR A 87 6.88 8.88 2.53
N TRP A 88 7.96 9.42 1.94
CA TRP A 88 8.65 10.58 2.51
C TRP A 88 7.77 11.82 2.56
N VAL A 89 7.01 12.12 1.50
CA VAL A 89 6.04 13.22 1.50
C VAL A 89 5.06 13.07 2.67
N GLU A 90 4.47 11.89 2.83
CA GLU A 90 3.50 11.66 3.88
C GLU A 90 4.09 11.80 5.30
N LEU A 91 5.35 11.42 5.51
CA LEU A 91 6.05 11.67 6.77
C LEU A 91 6.34 13.16 7.00
N GLY A 92 6.86 13.85 5.98
CA GLY A 92 7.21 15.28 6.06
C GLY A 92 5.99 16.19 6.24
N LEU A 93 4.81 15.76 5.78
CA LEU A 93 3.55 16.48 6.02
C LEU A 93 2.99 16.29 7.45
N ARG A 94 3.52 15.34 8.24
CA ARG A 94 3.10 15.11 9.64
C ARG A 94 3.92 15.90 10.65
N VAL A 95 5.24 15.93 10.46
CA VAL A 95 6.17 16.45 11.46
C VAL A 95 6.91 17.67 10.89
N PRO A 96 6.81 18.86 11.52
CA PRO A 96 7.57 20.03 11.11
C PRO A 96 9.07 19.87 11.41
N GLY A 97 9.91 20.76 10.87
CA GLY A 97 11.34 20.83 11.20
C GLY A 97 12.22 19.94 10.32
N GLU A 98 13.29 19.37 10.88
CA GLU A 98 14.34 18.65 10.14
C GLU A 98 13.80 17.45 9.33
N THR A 99 12.82 16.73 9.86
CA THR A 99 12.15 15.61 9.17
C THR A 99 11.50 16.06 7.86
N ARG A 100 10.95 17.28 7.82
CA ARG A 100 10.34 17.85 6.61
C ARG A 100 11.39 18.21 5.56
N ALA A 101 12.56 18.69 5.98
CA ALA A 101 13.68 18.98 5.08
C ALA A 101 14.29 17.69 4.50
N GLU A 102 14.42 16.64 5.31
CA GLU A 102 14.81 15.30 4.85
C GLU A 102 13.80 14.73 3.84
N ALA A 103 12.52 14.74 4.20
CA ALA A 103 11.45 14.31 3.31
C ALA A 103 11.47 15.03 1.96
N LEU A 104 11.70 16.35 1.95
CA LEU A 104 11.78 17.13 0.72
C LEU A 104 12.94 16.69 -0.17
N ARG A 105 14.14 16.47 0.41
CA ARG A 105 15.30 16.00 -0.36
C ARG A 105 15.06 14.62 -0.95
N GLU A 106 14.53 13.68 -0.15
CA GLU A 106 14.31 12.31 -0.59
C GLU A 106 13.17 12.20 -1.62
N ALA A 107 12.10 12.98 -1.46
CA ALA A 107 11.02 13.05 -2.44
C ALA A 107 11.47 13.67 -3.78
N ARG A 108 12.30 14.73 -3.74
CA ARG A 108 12.93 15.30 -4.94
C ARG A 108 13.85 14.30 -5.64
N TRP A 109 14.71 13.65 -4.87
CA TRP A 109 15.59 12.61 -5.40
C TRP A 109 14.78 11.50 -6.10
N ALA A 110 13.69 11.03 -5.50
CA ALA A 110 12.84 10.02 -6.12
C ALA A 110 12.20 10.52 -7.42
N LEU A 111 11.68 11.76 -7.43
CA LEU A 111 11.08 12.37 -8.61
C LEU A 111 12.09 12.54 -9.75
N GLU A 112 13.32 12.96 -9.44
CA GLU A 112 14.41 13.05 -10.41
C GLU A 112 14.70 11.68 -11.06
N ARG A 113 14.63 10.58 -10.30
CA ARG A 113 14.82 9.22 -10.84
C ARG A 113 13.71 8.83 -11.83
N LEU A 114 12.46 9.21 -11.55
CA LEU A 114 11.33 8.98 -12.46
C LEU A 114 11.46 9.77 -13.77
N ASP A 115 12.16 10.91 -13.75
CA ASP A 115 12.43 11.74 -14.93
C ASP A 115 13.64 11.25 -15.78
N THR A 116 14.33 10.19 -15.37
CA THR A 116 15.44 9.60 -16.13
C THR A 116 14.97 8.66 -17.25
N PRO A 117 15.82 8.32 -18.25
CA PRO A 117 15.44 7.38 -19.31
C PRO A 117 14.95 6.02 -18.78
N PRO A 118 15.58 5.37 -17.77
CA PRO A 118 15.02 4.16 -17.16
C PRO A 118 13.62 4.35 -16.55
N GLY A 119 13.34 5.51 -15.96
CA GLY A 119 12.03 5.82 -15.38
C GLY A 119 10.92 6.01 -16.42
N ARG A 120 11.28 6.37 -17.65
CA ARG A 120 10.34 6.57 -18.78
C ARG A 120 10.26 5.38 -19.73
N ALA A 121 11.26 4.50 -19.72
CA ALA A 121 11.41 3.42 -20.71
C ALA A 121 10.16 2.52 -20.90
N PRO A 122 9.37 2.18 -19.86
CA PRO A 122 8.16 1.36 -20.06
C PRO A 122 6.99 2.10 -20.73
N PHE A 123 7.04 3.43 -20.80
CA PHE A 123 5.91 4.27 -21.16
C PHE A 123 6.08 4.85 -22.56
N SER A 124 5.03 4.80 -23.38
CA SER A 124 5.09 5.28 -24.76
C SER A 124 4.94 6.80 -24.84
N ALA A 125 5.90 7.46 -25.50
CA ALA A 125 5.84 8.89 -25.78
C ALA A 125 4.71 9.26 -26.78
N ASP A 126 4.18 8.29 -27.53
CA ASP A 126 3.14 8.54 -28.55
C ASP A 126 1.73 8.67 -27.94
N LEU A 127 1.58 8.47 -26.63
CA LEU A 127 0.32 8.63 -25.93
C LEU A 127 -0.03 10.10 -25.69
N VAL A 128 -1.31 10.35 -25.40
CA VAL A 128 -1.81 11.67 -24.97
C VAL A 128 -2.41 11.54 -23.57
N PRO A 129 -1.80 12.15 -22.54
CA PRO A 129 -0.56 12.92 -22.57
C PRO A 129 0.68 12.03 -22.84
N GLU A 130 1.80 12.64 -23.29
CA GLU A 130 3.07 11.92 -23.54
C GLU A 130 3.45 11.07 -22.32
N TYR A 131 3.80 9.79 -22.56
CA TYR A 131 4.04 8.73 -21.57
C TYR A 131 2.79 8.17 -20.85
N GLY A 132 1.59 8.55 -21.27
CA GLY A 132 0.34 8.00 -20.76
C GLY A 132 -0.05 8.51 -19.37
N VAL A 133 -1.31 8.27 -19.01
CA VAL A 133 -1.90 8.81 -17.77
C VAL A 133 -1.30 8.19 -16.50
N PHE A 134 -0.80 6.95 -16.55
CA PHE A 134 -0.08 6.32 -15.44
C PHE A 134 1.13 7.17 -15.05
N TYR A 135 2.08 7.32 -15.98
CA TYR A 135 3.34 8.01 -15.70
C TYR A 135 3.08 9.46 -15.30
N ARG A 136 2.22 10.15 -16.06
CA ARG A 136 1.94 11.57 -15.84
C ARG A 136 1.17 11.82 -14.55
N GLY A 137 0.15 11.02 -14.23
CA GLY A 137 -0.64 11.15 -13.02
C GLY A 137 0.19 10.95 -11.75
N TRP A 138 0.94 9.85 -11.69
CA TRP A 138 1.79 9.53 -10.52
C TRP A 138 2.93 10.53 -10.33
N CYS A 139 3.62 10.93 -11.41
CA CYS A 139 4.66 11.96 -11.34
C CYS A 139 4.09 13.31 -10.90
N ASN A 140 2.93 13.71 -11.42
CA ASN A 140 2.29 14.97 -11.06
C ASN A 140 1.84 14.97 -9.59
N TRP A 141 1.32 13.85 -9.09
CA TRP A 141 1.00 13.67 -7.67
C TRP A 141 2.24 13.82 -6.77
N LEU A 142 3.35 13.14 -7.10
CA LEU A 142 4.61 13.29 -6.34
C LEU A 142 5.17 14.72 -6.43
N ARG A 143 5.07 15.38 -7.58
CA ARG A 143 5.49 16.77 -7.78
C ARG A 143 4.69 17.74 -6.89
N GLY A 144 3.37 17.57 -6.83
CA GLY A 144 2.52 18.30 -5.88
C GLY A 144 2.87 17.99 -4.42
N GLY A 145 3.26 16.76 -4.11
CA GLY A 145 3.80 16.38 -2.79
C GLY A 145 5.07 17.12 -2.42
N VAL A 146 6.04 17.23 -3.35
CA VAL A 146 7.27 18.02 -3.19
C VAL A 146 6.96 19.50 -2.93
N LEU A 147 5.99 20.09 -3.65
CA LEU A 147 5.53 21.46 -3.39
C LEU A 147 4.80 21.61 -2.05
N SER A 148 4.07 20.59 -1.62
CA SER A 148 3.39 20.56 -0.32
C SER A 148 4.38 20.58 0.86
N LEU A 149 5.56 20.00 0.69
CA LEU A 149 6.62 20.03 1.70
C LEU A 149 7.34 21.38 1.79
N GLN A 150 7.19 22.25 0.80
CA GLN A 150 7.80 23.58 0.80
C GLN A 150 6.92 24.61 1.54
N PRO A 151 7.51 25.66 2.14
CA PRO A 151 6.73 26.76 2.70
C PRO A 151 5.96 27.48 1.59
N ALA A 152 4.66 27.76 1.79
CA ALA A 152 3.77 28.30 0.76
C ALA A 152 4.29 29.58 0.08
N GLY A 153 4.91 30.50 0.83
CA GLY A 153 5.49 31.75 0.29
C GLY A 153 6.93 31.63 -0.23
N ARG A 154 7.52 30.44 -0.23
CA ARG A 154 8.92 30.18 -0.65
C ARG A 154 9.04 28.90 -1.49
N ARG A 155 7.99 28.55 -2.23
CA ARG A 155 8.05 27.43 -3.17
C ARG A 155 9.00 27.76 -4.32
N ASP A 156 9.71 26.75 -4.80
CA ASP A 156 10.57 26.89 -5.98
C ASP A 156 9.72 27.22 -7.21
N ALA A 157 10.04 28.34 -7.87
CA ALA A 157 9.25 28.83 -8.99
C ALA A 157 9.33 27.92 -10.23
N GLY A 158 10.43 27.19 -10.41
CA GLY A 158 10.58 26.22 -11.49
C GLY A 158 9.71 24.99 -11.27
N GLU A 159 9.72 24.45 -10.05
CA GLU A 159 8.87 23.32 -9.66
C GLU A 159 7.37 23.67 -9.73
N SER A 160 6.96 24.86 -9.25
CA SER A 160 5.57 25.35 -9.37
C SER A 160 5.15 25.49 -10.83
N ARG A 161 5.98 26.12 -11.70
CA ARG A 161 5.66 26.23 -13.13
C ARG A 161 5.52 24.86 -13.79
N ARG A 162 6.41 23.91 -13.47
CA ARG A 162 6.36 22.55 -14.03
C ARG A 162 5.09 21.81 -13.58
N PHE A 163 4.74 21.89 -12.31
CA PHE A 163 3.52 21.29 -11.77
C PHE A 163 2.25 21.88 -12.39
N ALA A 164 2.18 23.20 -12.54
CA ALA A 164 1.06 23.86 -13.22
C ALA A 164 0.96 23.44 -14.70
N ALA A 165 2.09 23.35 -15.41
CA ALA A 165 2.11 22.91 -16.81
C ALA A 165 1.70 21.43 -16.99
N ASP A 166 2.23 20.54 -16.15
CA ASP A 166 1.88 19.12 -16.18
C ASP A 166 0.40 18.89 -15.80
N SER A 167 -0.13 19.67 -14.85
CA SER A 167 -1.56 19.63 -14.47
C SER A 167 -2.45 20.16 -15.60
N ALA A 168 -2.06 21.24 -16.28
CA ALA A 168 -2.78 21.75 -17.44
C ALA A 168 -2.82 20.72 -18.58
N ALA A 169 -1.70 20.08 -18.91
CA ALA A 169 -1.64 19.05 -19.95
C ALA A 169 -2.51 17.83 -19.62
N LEU A 170 -2.55 17.41 -18.35
CA LEU A 170 -3.46 16.37 -17.89
C LEU A 170 -4.92 16.80 -18.07
N ALA A 171 -5.28 18.00 -17.59
CA ALA A 171 -6.64 18.51 -17.70
C ALA A 171 -7.11 18.64 -19.15
N GLU A 172 -6.27 19.18 -20.03
CA GLU A 172 -6.54 19.27 -21.48
C GLU A 172 -6.78 17.90 -22.11
N ALA A 173 -5.99 16.88 -21.75
CA ALA A 173 -6.18 15.52 -22.25
C ALA A 173 -7.51 14.92 -21.79
N PHE A 174 -7.90 15.11 -20.52
CA PHE A 174 -9.20 14.67 -20.02
C PHE A 174 -10.36 15.44 -20.66
N ASP A 175 -10.22 16.76 -20.85
CA ASP A 175 -11.24 17.60 -21.46
C ASP A 175 -11.47 17.27 -22.94
N ALA A 176 -10.42 16.86 -23.65
CA ALA A 176 -10.51 16.41 -25.04
C ALA A 176 -11.03 14.97 -25.21
N SER A 177 -10.93 14.14 -24.17
CA SER A 177 -11.36 12.73 -24.21
C SER A 177 -12.87 12.58 -23.95
N PRO A 178 -13.60 11.75 -24.71
CA PRO A 178 -14.97 11.37 -24.37
C PRO A 178 -15.06 10.33 -23.24
N SER A 179 -13.96 9.64 -22.93
CA SER A 179 -13.83 8.68 -21.82
C SER A 179 -13.29 9.36 -20.55
N PRO A 180 -13.75 8.98 -19.35
CA PRO A 180 -13.11 9.36 -18.09
C PRO A 180 -11.76 8.65 -17.86
N TYR A 181 -11.43 7.65 -18.67
CA TYR A 181 -10.22 6.85 -18.52
C TYR A 181 -9.32 7.06 -19.73
N LEU A 182 -8.22 7.78 -19.51
CA LEU A 182 -7.16 7.97 -20.50
C LEU A 182 -6.31 6.71 -20.60
N GLU A 183 -5.63 6.54 -21.72
CA GLU A 183 -4.69 5.45 -21.92
C GLU A 183 -3.47 5.59 -21.02
N ALA A 184 -3.16 4.53 -20.29
CA ALA A 184 -1.92 4.41 -19.52
C ALA A 184 -0.84 3.68 -20.35
N TYR A 185 -1.26 2.76 -21.21
CA TYR A 185 -0.44 2.09 -22.22
C TYR A 185 -1.17 2.10 -23.57
N PRO A 186 -0.47 1.95 -24.71
CA PRO A 186 -1.10 1.90 -26.03
C PRO A 186 -2.26 0.90 -26.09
N GLY A 187 -3.46 1.41 -26.35
CA GLY A 187 -4.69 0.62 -26.45
C GLY A 187 -5.21 0.09 -25.10
N GLN A 188 -4.77 0.64 -23.96
CA GLN A 188 -5.16 0.17 -22.64
C GLN A 188 -5.49 1.33 -21.70
N ALA A 189 -6.74 1.37 -21.23
CA ALA A 189 -7.21 2.33 -20.24
C ALA A 189 -7.47 1.64 -18.89
N TRP A 190 -6.73 2.08 -17.88
CA TRP A 190 -6.79 1.56 -16.51
C TRP A 190 -7.39 2.65 -15.59
N PRO A 191 -8.65 2.50 -15.12
CA PRO A 191 -9.33 3.50 -14.29
C PRO A 191 -8.56 3.96 -13.04
N VAL A 192 -7.73 3.07 -12.47
CA VAL A 192 -6.86 3.40 -11.32
C VAL A 192 -5.90 4.54 -11.64
N ASP A 193 -5.32 4.57 -12.84
CA ASP A 193 -4.31 5.56 -13.21
C ASP A 193 -4.91 6.94 -13.45
N SER A 194 -6.08 6.96 -14.11
CA SER A 194 -6.85 8.19 -14.27
C SER A 194 -7.33 8.75 -12.93
N THR A 195 -7.60 7.88 -11.95
CA THR A 195 -7.94 8.30 -10.58
C THR A 195 -6.76 9.03 -9.91
N VAL A 196 -5.53 8.52 -10.04
CA VAL A 196 -4.33 9.20 -9.50
C VAL A 196 -4.12 10.56 -10.17
N ALA A 197 -4.29 10.63 -11.49
CA ALA A 197 -4.20 11.89 -12.22
C ALA A 197 -5.23 12.91 -11.75
N MET A 198 -6.49 12.52 -11.54
CA MET A 198 -7.53 13.41 -11.01
C MET A 198 -7.22 13.90 -9.60
N ALA A 199 -6.71 13.04 -8.72
CA ALA A 199 -6.25 13.47 -7.41
C ALA A 199 -5.16 14.54 -7.53
N SER A 200 -4.23 14.40 -8.48
CA SER A 200 -3.19 15.42 -8.73
C SER A 200 -3.74 16.77 -9.19
N LEU A 201 -4.82 16.80 -9.97
CA LEU A 201 -5.48 18.06 -10.35
C LEU A 201 -6.17 18.74 -9.18
N ARG A 202 -6.76 17.95 -8.26
CA ARG A 202 -7.31 18.49 -7.01
C ARG A 202 -6.23 19.02 -6.09
N LEU A 203 -5.09 18.33 -6.03
CA LEU A 203 -3.92 18.83 -5.31
C LEU A 203 -3.41 20.15 -5.90
N HIS A 204 -3.40 20.28 -7.23
CA HIS A 204 -3.08 21.54 -7.89
C HIS A 204 -3.96 22.69 -7.38
N ASP A 205 -5.29 22.50 -7.38
CA ASP A 205 -6.23 23.53 -6.91
C ASP A 205 -6.07 23.91 -5.42
N THR A 206 -5.35 23.11 -4.62
CA THR A 206 -5.01 23.47 -3.22
C THR A 206 -3.68 24.21 -3.08
N LEU A 207 -2.74 24.00 -4.00
CA LEU A 207 -1.38 24.54 -3.92
C LEU A 207 -1.20 25.79 -4.77
N GLU A 208 -1.88 25.86 -5.90
CA GLU A 208 -1.82 26.89 -6.91
C GLU A 208 -3.23 27.50 -7.13
N PRO A 209 -3.38 28.62 -7.86
CA PRO A 209 -4.70 29.17 -8.17
C PRO A 209 -5.63 28.10 -8.76
N PRO A 210 -6.83 27.87 -8.19
CA PRO A 210 -7.74 26.83 -8.65
C PRO A 210 -8.13 26.99 -10.13
N ARG A 211 -8.05 25.89 -10.90
CA ARG A 211 -8.32 25.87 -12.34
C ARG A 211 -9.04 24.61 -12.83
N HIS A 212 -8.96 23.50 -12.11
CA HIS A 212 -9.36 22.19 -12.64
C HIS A 212 -10.69 21.67 -12.12
N ALA A 213 -11.46 22.49 -11.39
CA ALA A 213 -12.76 22.11 -10.84
C ALA A 213 -13.75 21.61 -11.90
N ALA A 214 -13.82 22.26 -13.06
CA ALA A 214 -14.71 21.85 -14.15
C ALA A 214 -14.33 20.49 -14.75
N THR A 215 -13.03 20.27 -15.03
CA THR A 215 -12.50 19.00 -15.50
C THR A 215 -12.82 17.86 -14.52
N VAL A 216 -12.61 18.08 -13.22
CA VAL A 216 -12.90 17.05 -12.20
C VAL A 216 -14.40 16.76 -12.07
N ALA A 217 -15.25 17.79 -12.14
CA ALA A 217 -16.70 17.60 -12.11
C ALA A 217 -17.19 16.74 -13.29
N ARG A 218 -16.75 17.08 -14.51
CA ARG A 218 -17.05 16.31 -15.72
C ARG A 218 -16.53 14.88 -15.64
N TRP A 219 -15.30 14.68 -15.15
CA TRP A 219 -14.74 13.35 -14.94
C TRP A 219 -15.60 12.51 -13.99
N LEU A 220 -16.03 13.09 -12.86
CA LEU A 220 -16.88 12.39 -11.87
C LEU A 220 -18.25 12.01 -12.44
N GLU A 221 -18.85 12.85 -13.27
CA GLU A 221 -20.11 12.54 -13.97
C GLU A 221 -19.92 11.31 -14.87
N LEU A 222 -18.90 11.33 -15.73
CA LEU A 222 -18.58 10.21 -16.62
C LEU A 222 -18.24 8.92 -15.85
N VAL A 223 -17.49 9.01 -14.76
CA VAL A 223 -17.16 7.84 -13.91
C VAL A 223 -18.43 7.22 -13.32
N ARG A 224 -19.39 8.03 -12.85
CA ARG A 224 -20.64 7.53 -12.27
C ARG A 224 -21.49 6.77 -13.29
N GLU A 225 -21.38 7.13 -14.57
CA GLU A 225 -22.04 6.44 -15.67
C GLU A 225 -21.32 5.15 -16.10
N ARG A 226 -20.00 5.04 -15.87
CA ARG A 226 -19.14 3.91 -16.31
C ARG A 226 -18.68 3.01 -15.16
N LEU A 227 -19.47 2.88 -14.11
CA LEU A 227 -19.18 1.91 -13.06
C LEU A 227 -19.40 0.49 -13.60
N ASP A 228 -18.57 -0.45 -13.14
CA ASP A 228 -18.78 -1.88 -13.36
C ASP A 228 -20.19 -2.26 -12.86
N PRO A 229 -21.09 -2.73 -13.74
CA PRO A 229 -22.48 -2.98 -13.38
C PRO A 229 -22.66 -4.08 -12.34
N SER A 230 -21.69 -5.01 -12.22
CA SER A 230 -21.77 -6.10 -11.26
C SER A 230 -21.46 -5.66 -9.83
N THR A 231 -20.58 -4.67 -9.67
CA THR A 231 -20.12 -4.21 -8.35
C THR A 231 -20.54 -2.78 -8.01
N GLY A 232 -20.88 -1.94 -8.99
CA GLY A 232 -21.06 -0.51 -8.78
C GLY A 232 -19.77 0.19 -8.32
N LEU A 233 -18.62 -0.38 -8.64
CA LEU A 233 -17.28 0.19 -8.43
C LEU A 233 -16.67 0.60 -9.78
N LEU A 234 -15.58 1.37 -9.77
CA LEU A 234 -14.80 1.59 -11.00
C LEU A 234 -14.27 0.25 -11.55
N PRO A 235 -14.33 -0.01 -12.86
CA PRO A 235 -13.85 -1.28 -13.43
C PRO A 235 -12.34 -1.46 -13.28
N HIS A 236 -11.84 -2.69 -13.44
CA HIS A 236 -10.39 -2.93 -13.44
C HIS A 236 -9.74 -2.43 -14.74
N ARG A 237 -10.35 -2.74 -15.88
CA ARG A 237 -9.99 -2.22 -17.21
C ARG A 237 -11.23 -1.67 -17.90
N ALA A 238 -11.04 -0.61 -18.67
CA ALA A 238 -12.08 0.01 -19.47
C ALA A 238 -11.66 0.09 -20.94
N ALA A 239 -12.65 0.13 -21.82
CA ALA A 239 -12.43 0.29 -23.25
C ALA A 239 -11.81 1.67 -23.54
N PRO A 240 -10.64 1.74 -24.19
CA PRO A 240 -10.06 3.02 -24.59
C PRO A 240 -11.03 3.86 -25.43
N GLY A 241 -11.01 5.18 -25.24
CA GLY A 241 -11.87 6.13 -25.95
C GLY A 241 -13.32 6.19 -25.47
N THR A 242 -13.96 5.08 -25.10
CA THR A 242 -15.36 5.09 -24.61
C THR A 242 -15.49 5.06 -23.10
N GLY A 243 -14.54 4.42 -22.41
CA GLY A 243 -14.56 4.24 -20.97
C GLY A 243 -15.53 3.15 -20.49
N GLU A 244 -16.14 2.38 -21.39
CA GLU A 244 -17.04 1.29 -21.02
C GLU A 244 -16.30 0.22 -20.20
N PRO A 245 -16.91 -0.32 -19.13
CA PRO A 245 -16.32 -1.42 -18.36
C PRO A 245 -16.02 -2.65 -19.24
N GLU A 246 -14.75 -3.04 -19.35
CA GLU A 246 -14.36 -4.30 -20.00
C GLU A 246 -14.15 -5.43 -19.00
N GLU A 247 -13.63 -5.09 -17.83
CA GLU A 247 -13.37 -6.04 -16.75
C GLU A 247 -14.05 -5.62 -15.46
N VAL A 248 -14.52 -6.62 -14.72
CA VAL A 248 -15.05 -6.45 -13.36
C VAL A 248 -14.07 -5.67 -12.50
N ALA A 249 -14.57 -4.90 -11.52
CA ALA A 249 -13.71 -4.29 -10.53
C ALA A 249 -12.84 -5.34 -9.83
N ARG A 250 -11.56 -5.05 -9.63
CA ARG A 250 -10.60 -5.96 -8.98
C ARG A 250 -9.93 -5.34 -7.77
N GLY A 251 -9.59 -6.19 -6.79
CA GLY A 251 -9.06 -5.80 -5.49
C GLY A 251 -7.77 -4.98 -5.60
N SER A 252 -6.85 -5.40 -6.48
CA SER A 252 -5.62 -4.68 -6.81
C SER A 252 -5.88 -3.20 -7.17
N SER A 253 -6.65 -2.93 -8.21
CA SER A 253 -7.02 -1.55 -8.62
C SER A 253 -7.86 -0.84 -7.57
N GLN A 254 -8.85 -1.51 -7.00
CA GLN A 254 -9.77 -0.89 -6.04
C GLN A 254 -9.04 -0.43 -4.78
N SER A 255 -8.08 -1.20 -4.28
CA SER A 255 -7.28 -0.81 -3.11
C SER A 255 -6.55 0.53 -3.32
N MET A 256 -6.08 0.82 -4.53
CA MET A 256 -5.48 2.09 -4.90
C MET A 256 -6.53 3.18 -5.16
N ILE A 257 -7.57 2.89 -5.94
CA ILE A 257 -8.65 3.84 -6.25
C ILE A 257 -9.26 4.38 -4.95
N GLN A 258 -9.59 3.50 -4.01
CA GLN A 258 -10.16 3.89 -2.72
C GLN A 258 -9.20 4.73 -1.87
N ARG A 259 -7.89 4.64 -2.10
CA ARG A 259 -6.91 5.51 -1.44
C ARG A 259 -6.97 6.95 -1.95
N PHE A 260 -7.23 7.16 -3.24
CA PHE A 260 -7.18 8.48 -3.87
C PHE A 260 -8.55 9.17 -3.97
N LEU A 261 -9.65 8.42 -4.04
CA LEU A 261 -11.00 8.99 -4.16
C LEU A 261 -11.34 10.05 -3.09
N PRO A 262 -10.95 9.92 -1.80
CA PRO A 262 -11.20 10.95 -0.81
C PRO A 262 -10.65 12.33 -1.17
N ASP A 263 -9.50 12.38 -1.86
CA ASP A 263 -8.86 13.62 -2.31
C ASP A 263 -9.51 14.20 -3.59
N ILE A 264 -10.44 13.46 -4.19
CA ILE A 264 -11.21 13.86 -5.37
C ILE A 264 -12.62 14.33 -4.98
N ASP A 265 -13.40 13.42 -4.41
CA ASP A 265 -14.79 13.62 -4.00
C ASP A 265 -15.09 12.76 -2.76
N PRO A 266 -15.04 13.35 -1.54
CA PRO A 266 -15.31 12.64 -0.29
C PRO A 266 -16.65 11.89 -0.24
N GLY A 267 -17.70 12.45 -0.83
CA GLY A 267 -19.05 11.87 -0.79
C GLY A 267 -19.17 10.62 -1.64
N PHE A 268 -18.66 10.68 -2.87
CA PHE A 268 -18.55 9.53 -3.76
C PHE A 268 -17.59 8.48 -3.19
N ALA A 269 -16.46 8.92 -2.63
CA ALA A 269 -15.47 8.04 -2.01
C ALA A 269 -16.07 7.19 -0.89
N ALA A 270 -16.86 7.78 0.01
CA ALA A 270 -17.49 7.03 1.11
C ALA A 270 -18.37 5.88 0.61
N GLY A 271 -19.20 6.13 -0.42
CA GLY A 271 -20.05 5.10 -1.01
C GLY A 271 -19.27 4.02 -1.75
N GLN A 272 -18.21 4.39 -2.48
CA GLN A 272 -17.32 3.46 -3.18
C GLN A 272 -16.55 2.58 -2.19
N TYR A 273 -16.01 3.15 -1.12
CA TYR A 273 -15.23 2.42 -0.11
C TYR A 273 -16.06 1.38 0.63
N LEU A 274 -17.30 1.71 1.03
CA LEU A 274 -18.19 0.74 1.68
C LEU A 274 -18.48 -0.45 0.76
N ARG A 275 -18.79 -0.22 -0.53
CA ARG A 275 -19.00 -1.30 -1.50
C ARG A 275 -17.76 -2.17 -1.69
N PHE A 276 -16.58 -1.54 -1.83
CA PHE A 276 -15.31 -2.25 -1.95
C PHE A 276 -15.04 -3.10 -0.70
N ARG A 277 -15.14 -2.49 0.48
CA ARG A 277 -14.89 -3.18 1.74
C ARG A 277 -15.81 -4.38 1.91
N ASP A 278 -17.11 -4.19 1.71
CA ASP A 278 -18.12 -5.23 1.96
C ASP A 278 -18.04 -6.38 0.94
N ARG A 279 -17.55 -6.13 -0.29
CA ARG A 279 -17.41 -7.16 -1.33
C ARG A 279 -16.05 -7.83 -1.39
N TYR A 280 -14.97 -7.20 -0.92
CA TYR A 280 -13.60 -7.70 -1.13
C TYR A 280 -12.86 -8.04 0.17
N VAL A 281 -13.19 -7.41 1.30
CA VAL A 281 -12.52 -7.70 2.57
C VAL A 281 -13.08 -8.98 3.15
N VAL A 282 -12.20 -9.94 3.39
CA VAL A 282 -12.53 -11.27 3.90
C VAL A 282 -11.63 -11.65 5.08
N THR A 283 -11.96 -12.76 5.74
CA THR A 283 -11.12 -13.36 6.78
C THR A 283 -10.86 -14.82 6.42
N PRO A 284 -9.86 -15.10 5.55
CA PRO A 284 -9.61 -16.45 5.04
C PRO A 284 -9.33 -17.41 6.18
N LEU A 285 -10.05 -18.54 6.23
CA LEU A 285 -9.95 -19.54 7.32
C LEU A 285 -10.24 -18.97 8.72
N GLY A 286 -10.81 -17.78 8.84
CA GLY A 286 -10.95 -17.08 10.12
C GLY A 286 -9.64 -16.50 10.66
N LEU A 287 -8.58 -16.40 9.84
CA LEU A 287 -7.23 -16.01 10.25
C LEU A 287 -6.83 -14.63 9.71
N GLY A 288 -7.36 -13.58 10.34
CA GLY A 288 -7.00 -12.18 10.05
C GLY A 288 -7.65 -11.62 8.77
N PRO A 289 -7.74 -10.28 8.65
CA PRO A 289 -8.32 -9.64 7.48
C PRO A 289 -7.41 -9.78 6.27
N ALA A 290 -8.01 -9.98 5.10
CA ALA A 290 -7.35 -9.99 3.81
C ALA A 290 -8.29 -9.44 2.74
N VAL A 291 -7.77 -9.19 1.54
CA VAL A 291 -8.53 -8.64 0.42
C VAL A 291 -8.51 -9.62 -0.73
N ARG A 292 -9.68 -9.93 -1.27
CA ARG A 292 -9.82 -10.76 -2.48
C ARG A 292 -9.43 -9.98 -3.73
N GLU A 293 -8.97 -10.69 -4.75
CA GLU A 293 -8.77 -10.06 -6.05
C GLU A 293 -10.07 -9.85 -6.82
N TYR A 294 -10.98 -10.83 -6.75
CA TYR A 294 -12.30 -10.77 -7.37
C TYR A 294 -13.37 -10.58 -6.28
N PRO A 295 -14.49 -9.92 -6.59
CA PRO A 295 -15.55 -9.68 -5.61
C PRO A 295 -16.07 -11.00 -5.01
N SER A 296 -16.58 -10.96 -3.79
CA SER A 296 -17.18 -12.12 -3.14
C SER A 296 -18.24 -12.77 -4.04
N GLY A 297 -18.16 -14.10 -4.20
CA GLY A 297 -18.98 -14.86 -5.13
C GLY A 297 -18.38 -15.04 -6.53
N MET A 298 -17.22 -14.44 -6.80
CA MET A 298 -16.48 -14.58 -8.06
C MET A 298 -15.01 -14.93 -7.79
N ASP A 299 -14.46 -15.82 -8.62
CA ASP A 299 -13.04 -16.14 -8.67
C ASP A 299 -12.52 -15.96 -10.11
N GLY A 300 -11.22 -15.73 -10.23
CA GLY A 300 -10.53 -15.59 -11.51
C GLY A 300 -9.03 -15.76 -11.35
N PRO A 301 -8.28 -15.75 -12.46
CA PRO A 301 -6.82 -15.90 -12.42
C PRO A 301 -6.16 -14.66 -11.80
N GLY A 302 -5.01 -14.89 -11.17
CA GLY A 302 -4.08 -13.81 -10.85
C GLY A 302 -3.25 -13.39 -12.06
N ASP A 303 -2.55 -12.28 -11.90
CA ASP A 303 -1.71 -11.64 -12.91
C ASP A 303 -0.53 -10.92 -12.25
N VAL A 304 0.13 -10.02 -12.99
CA VAL A 304 1.30 -9.30 -12.52
C VAL A 304 1.01 -8.36 -11.33
N ASP A 305 -0.19 -7.79 -11.25
CA ASP A 305 -0.58 -6.84 -10.21
C ASP A 305 -1.02 -7.53 -8.91
N SER A 306 -1.75 -8.63 -9.07
CA SER A 306 -2.35 -9.38 -7.98
C SER A 306 -1.44 -10.49 -7.44
N GLY A 307 -0.54 -10.99 -8.28
CA GLY A 307 0.31 -12.13 -8.00
C GLY A 307 -0.50 -13.42 -7.77
N PRO A 308 0.08 -14.41 -7.06
CA PRO A 308 -0.64 -15.62 -6.69
C PRO A 308 -1.85 -15.32 -5.79
N LEU A 309 -2.97 -16.02 -6.03
CA LEU A 309 -4.24 -15.83 -5.32
C LEU A 309 -4.60 -16.98 -4.37
N PRO A 310 -3.82 -17.27 -3.30
CA PRO A 310 -4.16 -18.32 -2.36
C PRO A 310 -5.50 -18.00 -1.69
N LEU A 311 -6.47 -18.91 -1.79
CA LEU A 311 -7.84 -18.70 -1.29
C LEU A 311 -8.54 -17.47 -1.91
N GLY A 312 -8.14 -17.06 -3.12
CA GLY A 312 -8.65 -15.88 -3.83
C GLY A 312 -8.13 -14.54 -3.29
N VAL A 313 -7.16 -14.57 -2.35
CA VAL A 313 -6.59 -13.38 -1.71
C VAL A 313 -5.48 -12.79 -2.56
N SER A 314 -5.55 -11.48 -2.79
CA SER A 314 -4.46 -10.69 -3.36
C SER A 314 -3.64 -10.06 -2.23
N LEU A 315 -2.37 -10.47 -2.10
CA LEU A 315 -1.49 -9.96 -1.06
C LEU A 315 -1.12 -8.49 -1.29
N SER A 316 -0.97 -8.08 -2.57
CA SER A 316 -0.75 -6.68 -2.94
C SER A 316 -1.97 -5.82 -2.58
N ALA A 317 -3.18 -6.24 -2.96
CA ALA A 317 -4.41 -5.56 -2.57
C ALA A 317 -4.56 -5.47 -1.04
N THR A 318 -4.24 -6.56 -0.33
CA THR A 318 -4.29 -6.58 1.14
C THR A 318 -3.35 -5.54 1.77
N ALA A 319 -2.12 -5.42 1.25
CA ALA A 319 -1.16 -4.43 1.72
C ALA A 319 -1.62 -2.99 1.42
N VAL A 320 -2.13 -2.75 0.22
CA VAL A 320 -2.55 -1.40 -0.23
C VAL A 320 -3.86 -0.95 0.41
N THR A 321 -4.79 -1.87 0.69
CA THR A 321 -6.04 -1.56 1.40
C THR A 321 -5.80 -1.04 2.82
N LEU A 322 -4.65 -1.33 3.44
CA LEU A 322 -4.27 -0.63 4.68
C LEU A 322 -4.26 0.89 4.47
N GLY A 323 -3.71 1.36 3.34
CA GLY A 323 -3.69 2.77 3.00
C GLY A 323 -5.09 3.32 2.72
N ALA A 324 -5.91 2.59 1.97
CA ALA A 324 -7.32 2.95 1.76
C ALA A 324 -8.09 3.08 3.09
N ALA A 325 -7.98 2.09 3.97
CA ALA A 325 -8.63 2.11 5.27
C ALA A 325 -8.16 3.30 6.13
N GLN A 326 -6.87 3.66 6.06
CA GLN A 326 -6.33 4.83 6.75
C GLN A 326 -6.91 6.15 6.23
N VAL A 327 -6.99 6.36 4.91
CA VAL A 327 -7.53 7.62 4.36
C VAL A 327 -9.02 7.77 4.61
N HIS A 328 -9.77 6.65 4.68
CA HIS A 328 -11.20 6.61 5.01
C HIS A 328 -11.50 6.68 6.51
N GLY A 329 -10.49 6.71 7.37
CA GLY A 329 -10.68 6.71 8.83
C GLY A 329 -11.19 5.38 9.40
N ASP A 330 -11.13 4.28 8.65
CA ASP A 330 -11.48 2.92 9.11
C ASP A 330 -10.36 2.34 9.97
N ALA A 331 -10.22 2.89 11.18
CA ALA A 331 -9.16 2.53 12.12
C ALA A 331 -9.20 1.06 12.55
N ALA A 332 -10.40 0.44 12.55
CA ALA A 332 -10.57 -0.97 12.87
C ALA A 332 -9.91 -1.86 11.81
N LEU A 333 -10.24 -1.64 10.53
CA LEU A 333 -9.66 -2.41 9.43
C LEU A 333 -8.16 -2.09 9.25
N ALA A 334 -7.78 -0.81 9.25
CA ALA A 334 -6.39 -0.39 9.13
C ALA A 334 -5.52 -1.02 10.23
N GLY A 335 -5.96 -0.92 11.50
CA GLY A 335 -5.24 -1.51 12.61
C GLY A 335 -5.14 -3.03 12.52
N ALA A 336 -6.18 -3.71 12.03
CA ALA A 336 -6.18 -5.16 11.87
C ALA A 336 -5.25 -5.62 10.73
N LEU A 337 -5.32 -5.00 9.55
CA LEU A 337 -4.42 -5.27 8.42
C LEU A 337 -2.95 -5.02 8.79
N ALA A 338 -2.65 -3.89 9.43
CA ALA A 338 -1.28 -3.57 9.84
C ALA A 338 -0.72 -4.60 10.84
N ARG A 339 -1.48 -4.96 11.88
CA ARG A 339 -1.05 -5.96 12.89
C ARG A 339 -0.95 -7.36 12.31
N TYR A 340 -1.86 -7.73 11.42
CA TYR A 340 -1.78 -9.01 10.71
C TYR A 340 -0.54 -9.05 9.80
N GLY A 341 -0.24 -7.95 9.10
CA GLY A 341 0.98 -7.79 8.32
C GLY A 341 2.27 -7.91 9.14
N GLU A 342 2.30 -7.44 10.39
CA GLU A 342 3.44 -7.67 11.30
C GLU A 342 3.66 -9.16 11.63
N LEU A 343 2.63 -10.00 11.54
CA LEU A 343 2.76 -11.44 11.71
C LEU A 343 3.06 -12.13 10.37
N ALA A 344 2.15 -12.01 9.40
CA ALA A 344 2.17 -12.74 8.13
C ALA A 344 3.30 -12.29 7.20
N GLY A 345 3.69 -11.01 7.26
CA GLY A 345 4.75 -10.46 6.41
C GLY A 345 6.17 -10.77 6.91
N LEU A 346 6.32 -11.54 7.99
CA LEU A 346 7.60 -12.01 8.53
C LEU A 346 8.69 -10.91 8.65
N PRO A 347 8.41 -9.77 9.32
CA PRO A 347 9.36 -8.68 9.37
C PRO A 347 10.63 -9.05 10.16
N VAL A 348 11.76 -8.59 9.65
CA VAL A 348 13.05 -8.57 10.33
C VAL A 348 13.42 -7.12 10.60
N GLY A 349 13.67 -6.82 11.88
CA GLY A 349 14.04 -5.48 12.32
C GLY A 349 15.38 -5.48 13.02
N THR A 350 16.23 -4.51 12.65
CA THR A 350 17.40 -4.08 13.41
C THR A 350 17.10 -2.70 14.03
N PRO A 351 17.99 -2.14 14.86
CA PRO A 351 17.86 -0.75 15.31
C PRO A 351 17.81 0.26 14.14
N TRP A 352 18.38 -0.09 12.99
CA TRP A 352 18.58 0.82 11.85
C TRP A 352 17.61 0.60 10.69
N THR A 353 17.21 -0.66 10.47
CA THR A 353 16.42 -1.05 9.30
C THR A 353 15.29 -2.00 9.67
N LYS A 354 14.24 -2.00 8.86
CA LYS A 354 13.11 -2.93 8.94
C LYS A 354 12.76 -3.37 7.54
N ARG A 355 12.53 -4.66 7.35
CA ARG A 355 12.19 -5.27 6.05
C ARG A 355 11.30 -6.48 6.23
N TYR A 356 10.44 -6.74 5.25
CA TYR A 356 9.46 -7.82 5.26
C TYR A 356 9.92 -8.93 4.32
N ALA A 357 9.45 -10.16 4.56
CA ALA A 357 9.92 -11.36 3.85
C ALA A 357 11.46 -11.40 3.71
N PHE A 358 12.17 -11.08 4.80
CA PHE A 358 13.63 -11.00 4.88
C PHE A 358 14.31 -9.96 3.95
N GLY A 359 13.54 -9.10 3.28
CA GLY A 359 14.03 -8.12 2.30
C GLY A 359 14.21 -8.68 0.89
N LEU A 360 13.65 -9.85 0.60
CA LEU A 360 13.77 -10.49 -0.72
C LEU A 360 13.07 -9.70 -1.83
N MET A 361 12.03 -8.93 -1.50
CA MET A 361 11.23 -8.16 -2.46
C MET A 361 11.05 -6.72 -1.96
N PRO A 362 12.02 -5.81 -2.18
CA PRO A 362 11.95 -4.42 -1.71
C PRO A 362 10.68 -3.68 -2.14
N ILE A 363 10.10 -4.02 -3.30
CA ILE A 363 8.86 -3.41 -3.78
C ILE A 363 7.68 -3.64 -2.81
N GLY A 364 7.61 -4.80 -2.16
CA GLY A 364 6.60 -5.09 -1.14
C GLY A 364 6.76 -4.21 0.11
N ASP A 365 8.00 -3.93 0.50
CA ASP A 365 8.31 -2.98 1.57
C ASP A 365 7.89 -1.56 1.20
N ALA A 366 8.07 -1.14 -0.05
CA ALA A 366 7.64 0.18 -0.54
C ALA A 366 6.11 0.35 -0.50
N PHE A 367 5.35 -0.64 -1.00
CA PHE A 367 3.89 -0.64 -0.89
C PHE A 367 3.41 -0.60 0.56
N LEU A 368 4.03 -1.38 1.45
CA LEU A 368 3.64 -1.42 2.85
C LEU A 368 3.98 -0.12 3.60
N ALA A 369 5.17 0.44 3.35
CA ALA A 369 5.59 1.71 3.93
C ALA A 369 4.63 2.83 3.52
N TRP A 370 4.35 2.94 2.22
CA TRP A 370 3.39 3.91 1.66
C TRP A 370 1.97 3.70 2.20
N SER A 371 1.54 2.45 2.41
CA SER A 371 0.23 2.15 2.96
C SER A 371 0.11 2.54 4.44
N LYS A 372 1.16 2.31 5.23
CA LYS A 372 1.22 2.71 6.64
C LYS A 372 1.25 4.22 6.84
N THR A 373 1.80 4.97 5.89
CA THR A 373 1.86 6.43 5.94
C THR A 373 0.64 7.12 5.35
N ALA A 374 -0.34 6.37 4.84
CA ALA A 374 -1.48 6.97 4.15
C ALA A 374 -2.24 7.98 5.00
N ARG A 375 -2.58 9.10 4.35
CA ARG A 375 -3.43 10.18 4.86
C ARG A 375 -4.06 10.92 3.67
N PRO A 376 -5.22 11.57 3.83
CA PRO A 376 -5.70 12.52 2.85
C PRO A 376 -4.76 13.73 2.74
N TRP A 377 -4.65 14.29 1.54
CA TRP A 377 -3.81 15.46 1.24
C TRP A 377 -4.64 16.71 0.96
N THR A 378 -5.77 16.56 0.28
CA THR A 378 -6.65 17.66 -0.14
C THR A 378 -8.01 17.63 0.55
N ALA A 379 -8.47 16.45 0.99
CA ALA A 379 -9.76 16.33 1.67
C ALA A 379 -9.80 17.19 2.94
N THR A 380 -10.75 18.13 3.00
CA THR A 380 -10.94 19.02 4.14
C THR A 380 -11.92 18.43 5.14
N GLY A 381 -11.44 18.16 6.35
CA GLY A 381 -12.23 17.65 7.47
C GLY A 381 -12.12 16.12 7.64
N PRO A 382 -12.40 15.61 8.86
CA PRO A 382 -12.45 14.17 9.08
C PRO A 382 -13.61 13.58 8.29
N LEU A 383 -13.33 12.57 7.47
CA LEU A 383 -14.39 11.70 6.94
C LEU A 383 -15.11 11.05 8.11
N GLU A 384 -16.44 10.94 8.01
CA GLU A 384 -17.19 10.16 8.99
C GLU A 384 -16.67 8.73 8.97
N PRO A 385 -16.18 8.20 10.11
CA PRO A 385 -15.61 6.88 10.13
C PRO A 385 -16.69 5.86 9.79
N PRO A 386 -16.41 4.91 8.87
CA PRO A 386 -17.38 3.91 8.51
C PRO A 386 -17.62 2.95 9.70
N PRO A 387 -18.76 2.23 9.71
CA PRO A 387 -19.03 1.24 10.74
C PRO A 387 -17.91 0.21 10.83
N ALA A 388 -17.52 -0.21 12.03
CA ALA A 388 -16.43 -1.18 12.21
C ALA A 388 -16.72 -2.49 11.46
N SER A 389 -15.81 -2.87 10.56
CA SER A 389 -15.93 -4.07 9.71
C SER A 389 -15.21 -5.30 10.27
N VAL A 390 -14.27 -5.09 11.19
CA VAL A 390 -13.46 -6.17 11.79
C VAL A 390 -13.88 -6.39 13.25
N PRO A 391 -14.23 -7.62 13.65
CA PRO A 391 -14.62 -7.90 15.03
C PRO A 391 -13.42 -7.75 15.97
N TRP A 392 -13.62 -7.19 17.17
CA TRP A 392 -12.55 -6.96 18.16
C TRP A 392 -11.74 -8.22 18.53
N TRP A 393 -12.36 -9.40 18.37
CA TRP A 393 -11.78 -10.71 18.69
C TRP A 393 -11.05 -11.37 17.51
N TRP A 394 -10.92 -10.73 16.35
CA TRP A 394 -10.31 -11.30 15.13
C TRP A 394 -8.93 -11.95 15.36
N ARG A 395 -8.17 -11.47 16.34
CA ARG A 395 -6.84 -11.96 16.72
C ARG A 395 -6.85 -13.19 17.64
N LEU A 396 -7.97 -13.50 18.30
CA LEU A 396 -8.03 -14.58 19.29
C LEU A 396 -7.65 -15.97 18.72
N PRO A 397 -8.11 -16.38 17.52
CA PRO A 397 -7.69 -17.66 16.94
C PRO A 397 -6.18 -17.73 16.72
N LEU A 398 -5.57 -16.64 16.24
CA LEU A 398 -4.12 -16.56 16.01
C LEU A 398 -3.33 -16.55 17.33
N LEU A 399 -3.80 -15.82 18.34
CA LEU A 399 -3.18 -15.81 19.66
C LEU A 399 -3.25 -17.19 20.34
N ALA A 400 -4.39 -17.88 20.23
CA ALA A 400 -4.54 -19.24 20.73
C ALA A 400 -3.60 -20.22 20.00
N LEU A 401 -3.50 -20.12 18.67
CA LEU A 401 -2.57 -20.92 17.88
C LEU A 401 -1.12 -20.68 18.32
N LEU A 402 -0.70 -19.43 18.48
CA LEU A 402 0.64 -19.08 18.96
C LEU A 402 0.90 -19.59 20.38
N ALA A 403 -0.08 -19.50 21.28
CA ALA A 403 0.03 -20.05 22.62
C ALA A 403 0.23 -21.58 22.61
N VAL A 404 -0.54 -22.30 21.78
CA VAL A 404 -0.39 -23.75 21.60
C VAL A 404 0.98 -24.09 21.01
N LEU A 405 1.40 -23.41 19.94
CA LEU A 405 2.71 -23.64 19.32
C LEU A 405 3.86 -23.36 20.30
N GLY A 406 3.74 -22.31 21.10
CA GLY A 406 4.74 -21.96 22.11
C GLY A 406 4.80 -22.94 23.28
N ALA A 407 3.68 -23.55 23.68
CA ALA A 407 3.61 -24.47 24.82
C ALA A 407 3.85 -25.95 24.44
N ALA A 408 3.48 -26.37 23.24
CA ALA A 408 3.51 -27.77 22.79
C ALA A 408 4.89 -28.45 22.97
N PRO A 409 6.05 -27.81 22.65
CA PRO A 409 7.37 -28.41 22.84
C PRO A 409 7.68 -28.80 24.30
N TRP A 410 7.00 -28.19 25.28
CA TRP A 410 7.23 -28.41 26.70
C TRP A 410 6.35 -29.50 27.31
N LEU A 411 5.30 -29.95 26.61
CA LEU A 411 4.37 -30.99 27.08
C LEU A 411 5.07 -32.28 27.56
N PRO A 412 6.10 -32.82 26.87
CA PRO A 412 6.79 -34.02 27.35
C PRO A 412 7.60 -33.81 28.63
N ALA A 413 8.08 -32.58 28.88
CA ALA A 413 8.78 -32.24 30.12
C ALA A 413 7.79 -32.07 31.27
N LEU A 414 6.67 -31.38 31.02
CA LEU A 414 5.59 -31.19 31.99
C LEU A 414 4.97 -32.53 32.41
N ARG A 415 4.67 -33.42 31.45
CA ARG A 415 4.15 -34.78 31.73
C ARG A 415 5.11 -35.62 32.57
N ARG A 416 6.43 -35.52 32.33
CA ARG A 416 7.44 -36.23 33.14
C ARG A 416 7.50 -35.69 34.57
N ARG A 417 7.43 -34.37 34.75
CA ARG A 417 7.37 -33.77 36.09
C ARG A 417 6.09 -34.16 36.83
N ALA A 418 4.93 -34.11 36.15
CA ALA A 418 3.65 -34.51 36.75
C ALA A 418 3.60 -35.99 37.15
N ARG A 419 4.24 -36.88 36.38
CA ARG A 419 4.39 -38.30 36.72
C ARG A 419 5.40 -38.57 37.84
N ALA A 420 6.38 -37.69 38.04
CA ALA A 420 7.36 -37.81 39.12
C ALA A 420 6.89 -37.19 40.44
N ALA A 421 5.83 -36.38 40.39
CA ALA A 421 5.17 -35.78 41.54
C ALA A 421 3.93 -36.59 42.03
N ARG A 422 3.55 -37.63 41.28
CA ARG A 422 2.62 -38.69 41.70
C ARG A 422 3.45 -39.90 42.09
#